data_AF-A0A5P8JUM1-F1
#
_entry.id   AF-A0A5P8JUM1-F1
#
_cell.length_a   1.000
_cell.length_b   1.000
_cell.length_c   1.000
_cell.angle_alpha   90.00
_cell.angle_beta   90.00
_cell.angle_gamma   90.00
#
_symmetry.space_group_name_H-M   'P 1'
#
loop_
_entity.id
_entity.type
_entity.pdbx_description
1 polymer ?
#
loop_
_entity_poly.entity_id
_entity_poly.type
_entity_poly.pdbx_seq_one_letter_code
_entity_poly.pdbx_strand_id
1 'polypeptide(L)' 'MKQDLIIWMPNGYTLKFENVKKLVKDEDYINFVYGGVATGKTRDAWFLYDNIAGWALSRDVTPASGQTDFIDGGEA' A
#
# COMPACT_ATOMS: atom_id res chain seq x y z
N MET A 1 10.37 -5.85 6.04
CA MET A 1 8.90 -5.76 5.90
C MET A 1 8.57 -5.60 4.43
N LYS A 2 7.66 -6.42 3.91
CA LYS A 2 7.10 -6.23 2.58
C LYS A 2 6.03 -5.15 2.65
N GLN A 3 6.00 -4.28 1.65
CA GLN A 3 5.02 -3.22 1.54
C GLN A 3 4.47 -3.25 0.12
N ASP A 4 3.15 -3.36 0.00
CA ASP A 4 2.46 -3.31 -1.29
C ASP A 4 1.51 -2.11 -1.27
N LEU A 5 1.42 -1.40 -2.39
CA LEU A 5 0.63 -0.19 -2.53
C LEU A 5 -0.48 -0.42 -3.57
N ILE A 6 -1.70 -0.06 -3.22
CA ILE A 6 -2.83 0.03 -4.12
C ILE A 6 -3.12 1.51 -4.38
N ILE A 7 -3.33 1.86 -5.64
CA ILE A 7 -3.82 3.18 -6.06
C ILE A 7 -5.10 2.99 -6.85
N TRP A 8 -6.16 3.69 -6.44
CA TRP A 8 -7.42 3.74 -7.17
C TRP A 8 -7.44 4.97 -8.07
N MET A 9 -7.76 4.77 -9.34
CA MET A 9 -7.87 5.84 -10.33
C MET A 9 -9.33 6.32 -10.42
N PRO A 10 -9.58 7.60 -10.75
CA PRO A 10 -10.95 8.15 -10.85
C PRO A 10 -11.83 7.45 -11.90
N ASN A 11 -11.22 6.80 -12.90
CA ASN A 11 -11.92 6.04 -13.93
C ASN A 11 -12.26 4.60 -13.52
N GLY A 12 -12.07 4.23 -12.25
CA GLY A 12 -12.39 2.91 -11.71
C GLY A 12 -11.28 1.87 -11.88
N TYR A 13 -10.18 2.20 -12.56
CA TYR A 13 -9.01 1.29 -12.60
C TYR A 13 -8.28 1.25 -11.27
N THR A 14 -7.67 0.10 -10.99
CA THR A 14 -6.84 -0.11 -9.79
C THR A 14 -5.43 -0.49 -10.22
N LEU A 15 -4.42 0.17 -9.65
CA LEU A 15 -3.01 -0.11 -9.85
C LEU A 15 -2.45 -0.76 -8.59
N LYS A 16 -1.73 -1.88 -8.74
CA LYS A 16 -1.02 -2.55 -7.65
C LYS A 16 0.49 -2.46 -7.88
N PHE A 17 1.20 -2.01 -6.85
CA PHE A 17 2.65 -1.96 -6.81
C PHE A 17 3.15 -2.84 -5.68
N GLU A 18 4.03 -3.78 -6.01
CA GLU A 18 4.57 -4.74 -5.04
C GLU A 18 5.99 -4.34 -4.60
N ASN A 19 6.35 -4.69 -3.37
CA ASN A 19 7.68 -4.44 -2.81
C ASN A 19 8.10 -2.97 -2.88
N VAL A 20 7.17 -2.08 -2.55
CA VAL A 20 7.36 -0.64 -2.55
C VAL A 20 8.41 -0.24 -1.51
N LYS A 21 9.26 0.71 -1.89
CA LYS A 21 10.34 1.26 -1.05
C LYS A 21 10.30 2.78 -1.11
N LYS A 22 10.89 3.42 -0.09
CA LYS A 22 11.05 4.89 -0.03
C LYS A 22 9.72 5.63 -0.25
N LEU A 23 8.63 5.15 0.36
CA LEU A 23 7.34 5.82 0.27
C LEU A 23 7.40 7.18 0.97
N VAL A 24 7.22 8.25 0.21
CA VAL A 24 7.09 9.63 0.69
C VAL A 24 5.65 10.08 0.45
N LYS A 25 5.07 10.70 1.47
CA LYS A 25 3.71 11.25 1.42
C LYS A 25 3.84 12.72 1.76
N ASP A 26 3.46 13.56 0.82
CA ASP A 26 3.37 15.01 0.99
C ASP A 26 1.90 15.43 1.01
N GLU A 27 1.63 16.73 1.05
CA GLU A 27 0.30 17.34 0.99
C GLU A 27 -0.37 17.14 -0.38
N ASP A 28 0.42 17.17 -1.47
CA ASP A 28 -0.10 17.13 -2.84
C ASP A 28 0.12 15.81 -3.56
N TYR A 29 1.03 14.96 -3.07
CA TYR A 29 1.48 13.79 -3.81
C TYR A 29 1.94 12.63 -2.94
N ILE A 30 1.98 11.46 -3.59
CA ILE A 30 2.68 10.28 -3.10
C ILE A 30 3.77 9.88 -4.09
N ASN A 31 4.95 9.61 -3.53
CA ASN A 31 6.12 9.16 -4.26
C ASN A 31 6.65 7.85 -3.69
N PHE A 32 7.12 6.97 -4.57
CA PHE A 32 7.73 5.71 -4.14
C PHE A 32 8.57 5.05 -5.23
N VAL A 33 9.45 4.14 -4.81
CA VAL A 33 10.22 3.27 -5.69
C VAL A 33 9.62 1.87 -5.71
N TYR A 34 9.47 1.29 -6.90
CA TYR A 34 9.01 -0.09 -7.07
C TYR A 34 9.83 -0.86 -8.12
N GLY A 35 9.86 -2.18 -7.96
CA GLY A 35 10.43 -3.10 -8.94
C GLY A 35 9.36 -3.57 -9.92
N GLY A 36 9.46 -3.20 -11.20
CA GLY A 36 8.50 -3.65 -12.21
C GLY A 36 8.73 -5.09 -12.61
N VAL A 37 7.97 -6.04 -12.04
CA VAL A 37 8.13 -7.50 -12.21
C VAL A 37 8.28 -7.91 -13.68
N ALA A 38 7.39 -7.43 -14.56
CA ALA A 38 7.41 -7.77 -15.98
C ALA A 38 8.63 -7.21 -16.74
N THR A 39 9.28 -6.17 -16.21
CA THR A 39 10.35 -5.45 -16.92
C THR A 39 11.72 -5.61 -16.28
N GLY A 40 11.81 -6.14 -15.06
CA GLY A 40 13.02 -6.17 -14.24
C GLY A 40 13.57 -4.79 -13.86
N LYS A 41 12.90 -3.69 -14.25
CA LYS A 41 13.38 -2.33 -14.02
C LYS A 41 12.79 -1.75 -12.74
N THR A 42 13.66 -1.11 -11.96
CA THR A 42 13.26 -0.27 -10.83
C THR A 42 12.82 1.09 -11.36
N ARG A 43 11.71 1.62 -10.85
CA ARG A 43 11.18 2.93 -11.22
C ARG A 43 10.85 3.75 -9.99
N ASP A 44 10.98 5.06 -10.17
CA ASP A 44 10.51 6.09 -9.28
C ASP A 44 9.14 6.57 -9.80
N ALA A 45 8.10 6.44 -8.98
CA ALA A 45 6.71 6.69 -9.36
C ALA A 45 6.14 7.87 -8.57
N TRP A 46 5.38 8.73 -9.26
CA TRP A 46 4.78 9.94 -8.71
C TRP A 46 3.31 9.99 -9.07
N PHE A 47 2.47 10.25 -8.07
CA PHE A 47 1.03 10.45 -8.23
C PHE A 47 0.60 11.69 -7.44
N LEU A 48 0.02 12.66 -8.14
CA LEU A 48 -0.65 13.80 -7.51
C LEU A 48 -2.01 13.34 -6.98
N TYR A 49 -2.40 13.80 -5.78
CA TYR A 49 -3.67 13.40 -5.17
C TYR A 49 -4.88 13.81 -5.98
N ASP A 50 -4.83 14.96 -6.65
CA ASP A 50 -5.90 15.43 -7.56
C ASP A 50 -6.16 14.48 -8.73
N ASN A 51 -5.22 13.57 -9.03
CA ASN A 51 -5.31 12.63 -10.14
C ASN A 51 -5.61 11.18 -9.72
N ILE A 52 -5.76 10.92 -8.42
CA ILE A 52 -6.09 9.58 -7.90
C ILE A 52 -7.33 9.66 -7.01
N ALA A 53 -8.15 8.62 -7.02
CA ALA A 53 -9.31 8.53 -6.13
C ALA A 53 -8.91 8.16 -4.70
N GLY A 54 -7.74 7.54 -4.53
CA GLY A 54 -7.18 7.20 -3.23
C GLY A 54 -6.04 6.21 -3.34
N TRP A 55 -5.47 5.83 -2.19
CA TRP A 55 -4.42 4.83 -2.11
C TRP A 55 -4.43 4.11 -0.75
N ALA A 56 -3.86 2.90 -0.71
CA ALA A 56 -3.69 2.15 0.53
C ALA A 56 -2.38 1.37 0.52
N LEU A 57 -1.66 1.42 1.65
CA LEU A 57 -0.41 0.69 1.85
C LEU A 57 -0.67 -0.54 2.72
N SER A 58 -0.51 -1.72 2.14
CA SER A 58 -0.43 -2.96 2.90
C SER A 58 0.92 -3.06 3.59
N ARG A 59 0.90 -3.48 4.85
CA ARG A 59 2.09 -3.84 5.62
C ARG A 59 1.83 -5.22 6.17
N ASP A 60 2.76 -6.14 5.96
CA ASP A 60 2.75 -7.38 6.72
C ASP A 60 2.94 -7.02 8.19
N VAL A 61 1.84 -7.01 8.94
CA VAL A 61 1.91 -6.94 10.39
C VAL A 61 2.40 -8.33 10.80
N THR A 62 3.70 -8.47 11.08
CA THR A 62 4.13 -9.56 11.95
C THR A 62 3.37 -9.32 13.25
N PRO A 63 2.41 -10.19 13.65
CA PRO A 63 1.79 -10.03 14.96
C PRO A 63 2.94 -10.00 15.96
N ALA A 64 3.00 -8.97 16.81
CA ALA A 64 3.85 -9.05 17.98
C ALA A 64 3.46 -10.37 18.66
N SER A 65 4.42 -11.28 18.83
CA SER A 65 4.19 -12.60 19.38
C SER A 65 3.45 -12.44 20.73
N GLY A 66 2.14 -12.70 20.75
CA GLY A 66 1.35 -12.67 21.99
C GLY A 66 -0.08 -12.14 21.94
N GLN A 67 -0.57 -11.52 20.87
CA GLN A 67 -1.98 -11.05 20.84
C GLN A 67 -2.89 -12.05 20.13
N THR A 68 -3.42 -13.01 20.90
CA THR A 68 -4.62 -13.77 20.51
C THR A 68 -5.84 -12.92 20.89
N ASP A 69 -6.51 -12.34 19.90
CA ASP A 69 -7.82 -11.73 20.13
C ASP A 69 -8.83 -12.86 20.37
N PHE A 70 -8.96 -13.29 21.62
CA PHE A 70 -10.12 -14.05 22.06
C PHE A 70 -11.30 -13.07 22.12
N ILE A 71 -12.17 -13.11 21.12
CA ILE A 71 -13.53 -12.60 21.30
C ILE A 71 -14.26 -13.64 22.15
N ASP A 72 -14.32 -13.38 23.46
CA ASP A 72 -15.25 -14.03 24.37
C ASP A 72 -16.66 -13.65 23.92
N GLY A 73 -17.26 -14.54 23.12
CA GLY A 73 -18.67 -14.48 22.78
C GLY A 73 -19.48 -14.85 24.01
N GLY A 74 -19.58 -13.91 24.95
CA GLY A 74 -20.48 -14.00 26.08
C GLY A 74 -21.90 -14.26 25.59
N GLU A 75 -22.40 -15.44 25.94
CA GLU A 75 -23.79 -15.83 25.77
C GLU A 75 -24.71 -14.86 26.52
N ALA A 76 -25.85 -14.54 25.89
CA ALA A 76 -27.01 -13.92 26.52
C ALA A 76 -28.23 -14.81 26.29
#